data_AF-A0A1H9PIH1-F1
#
_entry.id   AF-A0A1H9PIH1-F1
#
_cell.length_a   1.000
_cell.length_b   1.000
_cell.length_c   1.000
_cell.angle_alpha   90.00
_cell.angle_beta   90.00
_cell.angle_gamma   90.00
#
_symmetry.space_group_name_H-M   'P 1'
#
loop_
_entity.id
_entity.type
_entity.pdbx_description
1 polymer ?
#
loop_
_entity_poly.entity_id
_entity_poly.type
_entity_poly.pdbx_seq_one_letter_code
_entity_poly.pdbx_strand_id
1 'polypeptide(L)'
;MTGSAEEEQVNTVSDDAAALDAAANGGSGTPTSGTPANGAAANGAAASGGPTTGGPATGGPTTGNPATGDPATGGRAPAEARTPGAAGAAEAGGGAGRLIGVGLGPGDPSLMTVRAVEAIAEADVVAYHSARHGRSIARSIAARHLRADHVEEALVYPVTTESTDHPGGYRGALEDFYAEASARLAAHLDAGRTVAVLAEGDPFFYGSYMHMHKRLAHRYPTEVVPGVTSVSAAAARLGTPLSEAEEALTVLPGTLPEEELTARLASSDAVAVMKLGRTFPKVRRALERSGRLAEARYVERATMEGERTGRVADVDPDSVPYFSVAVLPSKVGATARERGEDAPGEVVVVGTGPAGPLWLTPETRGALATADDVVGYTTYLDRVPRRDGQRRHGSDNRVEAERAEFALELARRGRRVAVVSGGDPGVFAMATAVLEAAEQDAYADVPVRVLPGVTAANAAAARVGAPLGHDYAVLSLSDRLKPWEVIAGRLRAAAAADLVLALYNPGSRSRTWQVGKAREVLLEHRAPDTPVVVARDVGGDGERIRTVPLAELDPDQVDMRTLLLIGSSQTRTFRGADGSARVWTPRRYPEV
;
A
#
# COMPACT_ATOMS: atom_id res chain seq x y z
N MET A 1 14.37 54.63 -50.31
CA MET A 1 13.25 54.49 -51.25
C MET A 1 12.10 53.92 -50.44
N THR A 2 11.32 54.81 -49.78
CA THR A 2 9.99 55.30 -50.24
C THR A 2 8.93 54.21 -50.10
N GLY A 3 7.86 54.29 -49.32
CA GLY A 3 7.29 55.26 -48.37
C GLY A 3 6.28 54.46 -47.49
N SER A 4 5.91 54.82 -46.26
CA SER A 4 4.97 55.92 -45.88
C SER A 4 3.77 56.00 -46.82
N ALA A 5 2.51 56.08 -46.40
CA ALA A 5 1.82 56.34 -45.12
C ALA A 5 0.41 55.69 -45.26
N GLU A 6 -0.61 55.74 -44.40
CA GLU A 6 -1.12 56.68 -43.39
C GLU A 6 -2.31 55.91 -42.74
N GLU A 7 -2.46 55.89 -41.42
CA GLU A 7 -3.46 56.65 -40.63
C GLU A 7 -4.93 56.35 -41.00
N GLU A 8 -5.83 56.03 -40.08
CA GLU A 8 -6.34 56.88 -38.99
C GLU A 8 -7.15 55.95 -38.03
N GLN A 9 -6.82 55.82 -36.73
CA GLN A 9 -7.36 56.59 -35.58
C GLN A 9 -8.88 56.37 -35.34
N VAL A 10 -9.47 56.30 -34.14
CA VAL A 10 -9.13 56.82 -32.80
C VAL A 10 -10.12 56.14 -31.80
N ASN A 11 -9.64 55.56 -30.69
CA ASN A 11 -9.68 56.11 -29.30
C ASN A 11 -11.04 55.84 -28.58
N THR A 12 -11.15 55.54 -27.28
CA THR A 12 -10.41 56.01 -26.09
C THR A 12 -10.87 55.25 -24.83
N VAL A 13 -9.93 55.01 -23.89
CA VAL A 13 -10.01 55.25 -22.40
C VAL A 13 -10.84 54.26 -21.56
N SER A 14 -10.48 53.79 -20.35
CA SER A 14 -9.50 54.10 -19.26
C SER A 14 -9.17 52.77 -18.53
N ASP A 15 -7.95 52.46 -18.10
CA ASP A 15 -7.14 52.99 -16.98
C ASP A 15 -7.57 52.58 -15.55
N ASP A 16 -6.51 52.23 -14.81
CA ASP A 16 -6.26 52.07 -13.37
C ASP A 16 -6.73 50.80 -12.63
N ALA A 17 -5.85 49.92 -12.12
CA ALA A 17 -4.61 50.01 -11.32
C ALA A 17 -4.85 49.92 -9.80
N ALA A 18 -4.18 48.96 -9.15
CA ALA A 18 -3.40 49.17 -7.92
C ALA A 18 -2.66 47.89 -7.51
N ALA A 19 -1.34 47.95 -7.63
CA ALA A 19 -0.37 47.12 -6.93
C ALA A 19 -0.16 47.63 -5.49
N LEU A 20 0.57 46.85 -4.67
CA LEU A 20 1.51 47.23 -3.58
C LEU A 20 1.81 45.94 -2.78
N ASP A 21 3.02 45.59 -2.33
CA ASP A 21 4.39 45.98 -2.64
C ASP A 21 5.30 44.91 -2.01
N ALA A 22 6.51 44.76 -2.52
CA ALA A 22 7.56 43.89 -1.99
C ALA A 22 8.55 44.74 -1.18
N ALA A 23 9.08 44.21 -0.08
CA ALA A 23 10.37 44.68 0.45
C ALA A 23 11.06 43.59 1.29
N ALA A 24 12.17 43.08 0.73
CA ALA A 24 13.25 42.47 1.49
C ALA A 24 14.24 43.58 1.90
N ASN A 25 14.68 43.60 3.15
CA ASN A 25 16.01 44.10 3.50
C ASN A 25 16.49 43.47 4.81
N GLY A 26 17.74 43.01 4.80
CA GLY A 26 18.41 42.39 5.93
C GLY A 26 18.83 43.39 7.01
N GLY A 27 18.95 42.88 8.23
CA GLY A 27 19.48 43.61 9.39
C GLY A 27 19.64 42.67 10.58
N SER A 28 20.90 42.44 10.95
CA SER A 28 21.36 41.67 12.11
C SER A 28 20.75 42.10 13.44
N GLY A 29 20.30 41.14 14.26
CA GLY A 29 19.92 41.36 15.65
C GLY A 29 19.99 40.07 16.48
N THR A 30 20.84 40.07 17.49
CA THR A 30 21.06 38.99 18.49
C THR A 30 19.81 38.67 19.33
N PRO A 31 19.64 37.44 19.83
CA PRO A 31 18.44 37.04 20.57
C PRO A 31 18.50 37.47 22.04
N THR A 32 17.46 38.17 22.51
CA THR A 32 17.22 38.42 23.94
C THR A 32 16.29 37.36 24.52
N SER A 33 16.71 36.79 25.63
CA SER A 33 15.99 35.82 26.46
C SER A 33 14.82 36.48 27.21
N GLY A 34 13.60 35.95 27.06
CA GLY A 34 12.42 36.33 27.83
C GLY A 34 11.81 35.13 28.55
N THR A 35 11.66 35.25 29.86
CA THR A 35 11.03 34.28 30.78
C THR A 35 9.52 34.21 30.58
N PRO A 36 8.85 33.05 30.62
CA PRO A 36 7.39 33.00 30.50
C PRO A 36 6.71 33.43 31.81
N ALA A 37 5.74 34.34 31.71
CA ALA A 37 4.85 34.72 32.79
C ALA A 37 3.69 33.71 32.92
N ASN A 38 3.36 33.36 34.16
CA ASN A 38 2.22 32.53 34.56
C ASN A 38 0.89 33.20 34.18
N GLY A 39 0.07 32.51 33.38
CA GLY A 39 -1.33 32.86 33.11
C GLY A 39 -2.26 31.72 33.51
N ALA A 40 -3.12 31.96 34.50
CA ALA A 40 -4.13 31.01 34.98
C ALA A 40 -5.22 30.77 33.92
N ALA A 41 -5.63 29.51 33.75
CA ALA A 41 -6.70 29.12 32.85
C ALA A 41 -8.08 29.53 33.40
N ALA A 42 -8.86 30.23 32.58
CA ALA A 42 -10.25 30.58 32.86
C ALA A 42 -11.18 29.38 32.54
N ASN A 43 -12.08 29.08 33.47
CA ASN A 43 -13.14 28.09 33.33
C ASN A 43 -14.23 28.58 32.36
N GLY A 44 -14.46 27.83 31.28
CA GLY A 44 -15.61 27.97 30.38
C GLY A 44 -16.30 26.62 30.20
N ALA A 45 -17.54 26.50 30.70
CA ALA A 45 -18.34 25.29 30.67
C ALA A 45 -18.78 24.93 29.23
N ALA A 46 -18.57 23.67 28.83
CA ALA A 46 -19.11 23.12 27.58
C ALA A 46 -20.52 22.59 27.81
N ALA A 47 -21.47 23.00 26.95
CA ALA A 47 -22.84 22.51 26.93
C ALA A 47 -22.91 21.05 26.46
N SER A 48 -23.68 20.24 27.19
CA SER A 48 -23.92 18.82 26.95
C SER A 48 -25.00 18.61 25.87
N GLY A 49 -24.61 18.06 24.71
CA GLY A 49 -25.52 17.41 23.76
C GLY A 49 -25.21 15.91 23.72
N GLY A 50 -26.13 15.08 24.19
CA GLY A 50 -25.95 13.62 24.25
C GLY A 50 -26.07 12.94 22.87
N PRO A 51 -25.35 11.84 22.63
CA PRO A 51 -25.51 11.04 21.41
C PRO A 51 -26.78 10.18 21.48
N THR A 52 -27.54 10.16 20.40
CA THR A 52 -28.68 9.27 20.19
C THR A 52 -28.19 7.83 19.96
N THR A 53 -28.76 6.88 20.68
CA THR A 53 -28.45 5.45 20.63
C THR A 53 -29.18 4.76 19.48
N GLY A 54 -28.45 4.33 18.45
CA GLY A 54 -28.90 3.31 17.49
C GLY A 54 -28.17 2.01 17.78
N GLY A 55 -28.88 0.96 18.22
CA GLY A 55 -28.29 -0.34 18.56
C GLY A 55 -27.83 -1.11 17.32
N PRO A 56 -26.74 -1.89 17.40
CA PRO A 56 -26.31 -2.77 16.32
C PRO A 56 -27.20 -4.02 16.24
N ALA A 57 -27.60 -4.41 15.04
CA ALA A 57 -28.27 -5.68 14.78
C ALA A 57 -27.29 -6.85 15.02
N THR A 58 -27.68 -7.80 15.86
CA THR A 58 -26.92 -9.01 16.19
C THR A 58 -27.14 -10.08 15.12
N GLY A 59 -26.13 -10.34 14.30
CA GLY A 59 -26.01 -11.53 13.46
C GLY A 59 -24.67 -12.21 13.76
N GLY A 60 -24.71 -13.37 14.42
CA GLY A 60 -23.51 -14.14 14.75
C GLY A 60 -22.89 -14.82 13.53
N PRO A 61 -21.58 -15.15 13.57
CA PRO A 61 -20.91 -15.87 12.49
C PRO A 61 -21.37 -17.33 12.46
N THR A 62 -21.82 -17.81 11.30
CA THR A 62 -22.01 -19.23 11.04
C THR A 62 -20.67 -19.89 10.73
N THR A 63 -20.32 -20.90 11.52
CA THR A 63 -19.16 -21.76 11.30
C THR A 63 -19.46 -22.79 10.20
N GLY A 64 -18.90 -22.60 9.01
CA GLY A 64 -18.87 -23.61 7.95
C GLY A 64 -17.54 -24.36 7.96
N ASN A 65 -17.57 -25.69 8.10
CA ASN A 65 -16.40 -26.54 7.93
C ASN A 65 -15.92 -26.51 6.46
N PRO A 66 -14.61 -26.55 6.17
CA PRO A 66 -14.12 -26.68 4.80
C PRO A 66 -14.48 -28.06 4.25
N ALA A 67 -15.17 -28.08 3.10
CA ALA A 67 -15.37 -29.30 2.33
C ALA A 67 -14.07 -29.66 1.60
N THR A 68 -13.48 -30.80 1.96
CA THR A 68 -12.43 -31.46 1.18
C THR A 68 -13.08 -32.12 -0.03
N GLY A 69 -12.80 -31.62 -1.23
CA GLY A 69 -13.17 -32.26 -2.50
C GLY A 69 -11.94 -32.73 -3.25
N ASP A 70 -11.83 -34.04 -3.48
CA ASP A 70 -10.84 -34.64 -4.37
C ASP A 70 -11.11 -34.25 -5.85
N PRO A 71 -10.07 -34.23 -6.70
CA PRO A 71 -10.21 -33.82 -8.10
C PRO A 71 -11.01 -34.87 -8.90
N ALA A 72 -12.13 -34.44 -9.49
CA ALA A 72 -12.93 -35.28 -10.36
C ALA A 72 -12.21 -35.54 -11.69
N THR A 73 -11.95 -36.82 -11.96
CA THR A 73 -11.48 -37.34 -13.25
C THR A 73 -12.61 -37.37 -14.27
N GLY A 74 -12.27 -37.06 -15.52
CA GLY A 74 -13.23 -36.89 -16.62
C GLY A 74 -13.89 -38.18 -17.09
N GLY A 75 -15.17 -38.07 -17.45
CA GLY A 75 -15.92 -39.06 -18.20
C GLY A 75 -17.00 -38.37 -19.04
N ARG A 76 -16.83 -38.36 -20.37
CA ARG A 76 -17.83 -37.92 -21.35
C ARG A 76 -18.96 -38.94 -21.44
N ALA A 77 -20.21 -38.48 -21.44
CA ALA A 77 -21.37 -39.21 -21.98
C ALA A 77 -22.26 -38.23 -22.79
N PRO A 78 -22.94 -38.68 -23.85
CA PRO A 78 -23.40 -37.82 -24.94
C PRO A 78 -24.74 -37.13 -24.65
N ALA A 79 -24.92 -35.94 -25.23
CA ALA A 79 -26.15 -35.17 -25.18
C ALA A 79 -27.18 -35.72 -26.19
N GLU A 80 -28.36 -36.14 -25.70
CA GLU A 80 -29.52 -36.38 -26.53
C GLU A 80 -30.27 -35.07 -26.80
N ALA A 81 -30.49 -34.81 -28.09
CA ALA A 81 -31.26 -33.69 -28.59
C ALA A 81 -32.76 -33.86 -28.25
N ARG A 82 -33.36 -32.84 -27.63
CA ARG A 82 -34.81 -32.69 -27.54
C ARG A 82 -35.28 -31.54 -28.41
N THR A 83 -36.04 -31.89 -29.44
CA THR A 83 -36.81 -30.99 -30.30
C THR A 83 -37.93 -30.30 -29.49
N PRO A 84 -38.18 -28.99 -29.64
CA PRO A 84 -39.37 -28.38 -29.06
C PRO A 84 -40.57 -28.53 -30.00
N GLY A 85 -41.64 -29.13 -29.50
CA GLY A 85 -42.94 -29.16 -30.15
C GLY A 85 -43.65 -27.81 -30.06
N ALA A 86 -44.35 -27.46 -31.14
CA ALA A 86 -45.19 -26.28 -31.25
C ALA A 86 -46.54 -26.48 -30.53
N ALA A 87 -46.96 -25.49 -29.73
CA ALA A 87 -48.37 -25.16 -29.49
C ALA A 87 -48.50 -23.80 -28.78
N GLY A 88 -49.41 -22.95 -29.26
CA GLY A 88 -50.02 -21.87 -28.49
C GLY A 88 -49.67 -20.45 -28.96
N ALA A 89 -50.43 -19.95 -29.94
CA ALA A 89 -50.56 -18.51 -30.17
C ALA A 89 -51.55 -17.90 -29.16
N ALA A 90 -51.24 -16.65 -28.77
CA ALA A 90 -52.03 -15.66 -28.02
C ALA A 90 -51.75 -15.52 -26.52
N GLU A 91 -50.91 -14.52 -26.16
CA GLU A 91 -51.30 -13.31 -25.42
C GLU A 91 -50.07 -12.38 -25.21
N ALA A 92 -50.24 -11.08 -25.44
CA ALA A 92 -49.19 -10.07 -25.34
C ALA A 92 -48.88 -9.75 -23.85
N GLY A 93 -47.86 -10.40 -23.29
CA GLY A 93 -47.21 -9.98 -22.05
C GLY A 93 -45.88 -9.30 -22.37
N GLY A 94 -45.82 -7.96 -22.29
CA GLY A 94 -44.59 -7.20 -22.50
C GLY A 94 -43.53 -7.63 -21.49
N GLY A 95 -42.50 -8.36 -21.95
CA GLY A 95 -41.37 -8.73 -21.11
C GLY A 95 -40.64 -7.48 -20.60
N ALA A 96 -40.19 -7.50 -19.35
CA ALA A 96 -39.35 -6.44 -18.81
C ALA A 96 -38.14 -6.20 -19.73
N GLY A 97 -37.83 -4.93 -20.01
CA GLY A 97 -36.73 -4.53 -20.86
C GLY A 97 -35.37 -4.95 -20.31
N ARG A 98 -34.34 -4.86 -21.15
CA ARG A 98 -33.00 -5.39 -20.87
C ARG A 98 -31.98 -4.28 -20.69
N LEU A 99 -31.18 -4.35 -19.63
CA LEU A 99 -30.08 -3.42 -19.37
C LEU A 99 -28.76 -4.02 -19.87
N ILE A 100 -27.96 -3.24 -20.60
CA ILE A 100 -26.64 -3.66 -21.06
C ILE A 100 -25.61 -2.60 -20.68
N GLY A 101 -24.58 -2.96 -19.92
CA GLY A 101 -23.39 -2.12 -19.76
C GLY A 101 -22.40 -2.42 -20.89
N VAL A 102 -22.07 -1.42 -21.71
CA VAL A 102 -21.25 -1.65 -22.92
C VAL A 102 -19.88 -0.99 -22.79
N GLY A 103 -18.84 -1.81 -22.67
CA GLY A 103 -17.45 -1.37 -22.69
C GLY A 103 -17.00 -1.00 -24.10
N LEU A 104 -16.62 0.25 -24.30
CA LEU A 104 -16.22 0.79 -25.60
C LEU A 104 -14.74 0.65 -25.91
N GLY A 105 -13.93 0.26 -24.93
CA GLY A 105 -12.48 0.29 -25.08
C GLY A 105 -11.88 1.67 -24.79
N PRO A 106 -10.56 1.83 -25.01
CA PRO A 106 -9.75 2.90 -24.44
C PRO A 106 -9.79 4.22 -25.22
N GLY A 107 -10.48 4.30 -26.35
CA GLY A 107 -10.47 5.50 -27.19
C GLY A 107 -10.68 5.21 -28.68
N ASP A 108 -9.79 4.44 -29.29
CA ASP A 108 -9.90 4.09 -30.71
C ASP A 108 -11.16 3.21 -30.94
N PRO A 109 -12.12 3.64 -31.79
CA PRO A 109 -13.30 2.85 -32.11
C PRO A 109 -13.00 1.46 -32.70
N SER A 110 -11.82 1.27 -33.32
CA SER A 110 -11.38 -0.03 -33.84
C SER A 110 -11.06 -1.05 -32.74
N LEU A 111 -10.88 -0.59 -31.50
CA LEU A 111 -10.65 -1.43 -30.31
C LEU A 111 -11.93 -1.81 -29.58
N MET A 112 -13.10 -1.38 -30.08
CA MET A 112 -14.38 -1.90 -29.61
C MET A 112 -14.46 -3.40 -29.90
N THR A 113 -14.98 -4.16 -28.93
CA THR A 113 -15.26 -5.59 -29.15
C THR A 113 -16.42 -5.74 -30.13
N VAL A 114 -16.44 -6.84 -30.90
CA VAL A 114 -17.57 -7.15 -31.80
C VAL A 114 -18.88 -7.18 -31.03
N ARG A 115 -18.89 -7.77 -29.82
CA ARG A 115 -20.07 -7.81 -28.96
C ARG A 115 -20.55 -6.41 -28.54
N ALA A 116 -19.64 -5.45 -28.31
CA ALA A 116 -20.03 -4.08 -27.98
C ALA A 116 -20.74 -3.40 -29.16
N VAL A 117 -20.24 -3.61 -30.38
CA VAL A 117 -20.86 -3.11 -31.61
C VAL A 117 -22.26 -3.72 -31.79
N GLU A 118 -22.40 -5.04 -31.63
CA GLU A 118 -23.68 -5.74 -31.70
C GLU A 118 -24.67 -5.23 -30.65
N ALA A 119 -24.25 -5.11 -29.39
CA ALA A 119 -25.11 -4.65 -28.30
C ALA A 119 -25.63 -3.22 -28.52
N ILE A 120 -24.81 -2.33 -29.10
CA ILE A 120 -25.25 -0.98 -29.50
C ILE A 120 -26.24 -1.10 -30.67
N ALA A 121 -25.94 -1.93 -31.67
CA ALA A 121 -26.81 -2.12 -32.83
C ALA A 121 -28.15 -2.81 -32.51
N GLU A 122 -28.26 -3.52 -31.39
CA GLU A 122 -29.48 -4.18 -30.92
C GLU A 122 -30.32 -3.29 -29.97
N ALA A 123 -29.74 -2.23 -29.41
CA ALA A 123 -30.41 -1.42 -28.40
C ALA A 123 -31.52 -0.54 -29.01
N ASP A 124 -32.55 -0.27 -28.20
CA ASP A 124 -33.55 0.76 -28.51
C ASP A 124 -33.10 2.13 -27.99
N VAL A 125 -32.40 2.11 -26.84
CA VAL A 125 -31.94 3.29 -26.11
C VAL A 125 -30.45 3.21 -25.87
N VAL A 126 -29.72 4.27 -26.22
CA VAL A 126 -28.30 4.40 -25.93
C VAL A 126 -28.08 5.53 -24.94
N ALA A 127 -27.65 5.17 -23.73
CA ALA A 127 -27.38 6.12 -22.66
C ALA A 127 -25.86 6.34 -22.52
N TYR A 128 -25.44 7.59 -22.30
CA TYR A 128 -24.02 7.91 -22.13
C TYR A 128 -23.82 9.10 -21.18
N HIS A 129 -22.71 9.06 -20.44
CA HIS A 129 -22.34 10.13 -19.54
C HIS A 129 -21.70 11.30 -20.29
N SER A 130 -21.98 12.52 -19.85
CA SER A 130 -21.35 13.74 -20.39
C SER A 130 -21.14 14.79 -19.31
N ALA A 131 -20.19 15.69 -19.53
CA ALA A 131 -20.08 16.92 -18.74
C ALA A 131 -21.12 17.95 -19.20
N ARG A 132 -21.30 19.06 -18.44
CA ARG A 132 -22.32 20.09 -18.71
C ARG A 132 -22.26 20.71 -20.12
N HIS A 133 -21.10 20.68 -20.78
CA HIS A 133 -20.95 21.15 -22.17
C HIS A 133 -21.48 20.15 -23.21
N GLY A 134 -22.09 19.04 -22.79
CA GLY A 134 -22.80 18.08 -23.65
C GLY A 134 -21.92 17.15 -24.50
N ARG A 135 -20.58 17.24 -24.41
CA ARG A 135 -19.68 16.35 -25.16
C ARG A 135 -19.44 15.08 -24.34
N SER A 136 -19.48 13.93 -24.99
CA SER A 136 -19.23 12.62 -24.40
C SER A 136 -18.22 11.84 -25.24
N ILE A 137 -17.13 11.41 -24.62
CA ILE A 137 -16.13 10.56 -25.26
C ILE A 137 -16.74 9.20 -25.61
N ALA A 138 -17.52 8.61 -24.69
CA ALA A 138 -18.23 7.37 -24.94
C ALA A 138 -19.14 7.46 -26.17
N ARG A 139 -19.91 8.56 -26.30
CA ARG A 139 -20.73 8.80 -27.49
C ARG A 139 -19.89 8.95 -28.75
N SER A 140 -18.78 9.69 -28.72
CA SER A 140 -17.94 9.87 -29.91
C SER A 140 -17.30 8.57 -30.39
N ILE A 141 -16.91 7.68 -29.48
CA ILE A 141 -16.36 6.36 -29.83
C ILE A 141 -17.44 5.51 -30.52
N ALA A 142 -18.65 5.50 -29.97
CA ALA A 142 -19.78 4.75 -30.52
C ALA A 142 -20.40 5.36 -31.78
N ALA A 143 -20.03 6.58 -32.17
CA ALA A 143 -20.77 7.40 -33.14
C ALA A 143 -21.07 6.68 -34.47
N ARG A 144 -20.11 5.91 -35.00
CA ARG A 144 -20.26 5.16 -36.26
C ARG A 144 -21.23 3.97 -36.17
N HIS A 145 -21.64 3.60 -34.97
CA HIS A 145 -22.54 2.48 -34.67
C HIS A 145 -23.91 2.94 -34.16
N LEU A 146 -24.13 4.25 -34.01
CA LEU A 146 -25.43 4.79 -33.65
C LEU A 146 -26.33 4.84 -34.90
N ARG A 147 -27.55 4.33 -34.76
CA ARG A 147 -28.60 4.45 -35.77
C ARG A 147 -29.41 5.73 -35.54
N ALA A 148 -30.03 6.25 -36.59
CA ALA A 148 -30.84 7.47 -36.51
C ALA A 148 -32.11 7.32 -35.67
N ASP A 149 -32.59 6.09 -35.48
CA ASP A 149 -33.78 5.74 -34.70
C ASP A 149 -33.48 5.43 -33.23
N HIS A 150 -32.21 5.45 -32.80
CA HIS A 150 -31.87 5.31 -31.38
C HIS A 150 -32.46 6.44 -30.56
N VAL A 151 -33.06 6.09 -29.42
CA VAL A 151 -33.33 7.07 -28.36
C VAL A 151 -32.03 7.30 -27.59
N GLU A 152 -31.52 8.54 -27.61
CA GLU A 152 -30.30 8.89 -26.89
C GLU A 152 -30.61 9.48 -25.51
N GLU A 153 -30.07 8.89 -24.45
CA GLU A 153 -30.20 9.37 -23.06
C GLU A 153 -28.86 9.98 -22.59
N ALA A 154 -28.79 11.31 -22.61
CA ALA A 154 -27.62 12.03 -22.10
C ALA A 154 -27.66 12.12 -20.56
N LEU A 155 -26.75 11.41 -19.90
CA LEU A 155 -26.56 11.43 -18.46
C LEU A 155 -25.56 12.54 -18.09
N VAL A 156 -26.05 13.79 -18.05
CA VAL A 156 -25.23 14.98 -17.82
C VAL A 156 -24.88 15.14 -16.34
N TYR A 157 -23.60 15.10 -16.00
CA TYR A 157 -23.15 15.27 -14.62
C TYR A 157 -23.52 16.65 -14.06
N PRO A 158 -24.04 16.73 -12.82
CA PRO A 158 -24.33 18.01 -12.19
C PRO A 158 -23.04 18.73 -11.82
N VAL A 159 -21.97 18.02 -11.46
CA VAL A 159 -20.63 18.57 -11.19
C VAL A 159 -19.59 17.53 -11.58
N THR A 160 -18.41 17.97 -11.98
CA THR A 160 -17.29 17.08 -12.32
C THR A 160 -16.10 17.33 -11.39
N THR A 161 -15.64 18.57 -11.29
CA THR A 161 -14.51 19.00 -10.44
C THR A 161 -14.77 20.33 -9.73
N GLU A 162 -15.91 20.94 -10.00
CA GLU A 162 -16.37 22.22 -9.48
C GLU A 162 -16.95 22.08 -8.06
N SER A 163 -16.95 23.18 -7.30
CA SER A 163 -17.70 23.28 -6.05
C SER A 163 -19.21 23.27 -6.31
N THR A 164 -19.99 22.88 -5.30
CA THR A 164 -21.45 22.83 -5.39
C THR A 164 -22.10 23.41 -4.14
N ASP A 165 -23.20 24.12 -4.33
CA ASP A 165 -24.05 24.65 -3.25
C ASP A 165 -25.09 23.62 -2.76
N HIS A 166 -25.00 22.38 -3.25
CA HIS A 166 -25.88 21.30 -2.85
C HIS A 166 -25.77 21.02 -1.34
N PRO A 167 -26.89 20.85 -0.60
CA PRO A 167 -26.86 20.68 0.86
C PRO A 167 -26.09 19.43 1.32
N GLY A 168 -26.04 18.38 0.49
CA GLY A 168 -25.22 17.18 0.71
C GLY A 168 -23.79 17.27 0.15
N GLY A 169 -23.35 18.45 -0.28
CA GLY A 169 -22.08 18.66 -0.99
C GLY A 169 -21.97 17.87 -2.30
N TYR A 170 -20.74 17.68 -2.76
CA TYR A 170 -20.44 16.93 -4.01
C TYR A 170 -21.05 15.52 -4.02
N ARG A 171 -21.02 14.82 -2.88
CA ARG A 171 -21.57 13.46 -2.77
C ARG A 171 -23.08 13.45 -2.91
N GLY A 172 -23.78 14.37 -2.26
CA GLY A 172 -25.23 14.49 -2.39
C GLY A 172 -25.65 14.81 -3.82
N ALA A 173 -24.96 15.76 -4.47
CA ALA A 173 -25.26 16.12 -5.85
C ALA A 173 -25.12 14.94 -6.82
N LEU A 174 -24.09 14.11 -6.65
CA LEU A 174 -23.93 12.90 -7.46
C LEU A 174 -24.96 11.81 -7.13
N GLU A 175 -25.35 11.67 -5.87
CA GLU A 175 -26.35 10.67 -5.45
C GLU A 175 -27.72 10.96 -6.07
N ASP A 176 -28.17 12.22 -6.00
CA ASP A 176 -29.43 12.67 -6.60
C ASP A 176 -29.41 12.51 -8.13
N PHE A 177 -28.30 12.88 -8.77
CA PHE A 177 -28.11 12.64 -10.20
C PHE A 177 -28.23 11.17 -10.58
N TYR A 178 -27.57 10.27 -9.84
CA TYR A 178 -27.65 8.84 -10.16
C TYR A 178 -29.02 8.25 -9.86
N ALA A 179 -29.75 8.77 -8.87
CA ALA A 179 -31.13 8.40 -8.61
C ALA A 179 -32.03 8.80 -9.80
N GLU A 180 -31.96 10.07 -10.23
CA GLU A 180 -32.73 10.57 -11.38
C GLU A 180 -32.38 9.82 -12.66
N ALA A 181 -31.10 9.70 -13.00
CA ALA A 181 -30.63 8.99 -14.19
C ALA A 181 -31.15 7.55 -14.20
N SER A 182 -31.06 6.84 -13.07
CA SER A 182 -31.57 5.46 -12.98
C SER A 182 -33.09 5.38 -13.15
N ALA A 183 -33.85 6.37 -12.67
CA ALA A 183 -35.30 6.41 -12.85
C ALA A 183 -35.69 6.63 -14.32
N ARG A 184 -34.97 7.49 -15.04
CA ARG A 184 -35.19 7.67 -16.49
C ARG A 184 -34.91 6.38 -17.25
N LEU A 185 -33.77 5.74 -16.99
CA LEU A 185 -33.45 4.44 -17.63
C LEU A 185 -34.46 3.35 -17.26
N ALA A 186 -34.93 3.31 -16.01
CA ALA A 186 -35.97 2.39 -15.57
C ALA A 186 -37.27 2.59 -16.37
N ALA A 187 -37.68 3.82 -16.67
CA ALA A 187 -38.86 4.08 -17.50
C ALA A 187 -38.74 3.52 -18.93
N HIS A 188 -37.52 3.46 -19.50
CA HIS A 188 -37.29 2.75 -20.76
C HIS A 188 -37.41 1.23 -20.59
N LEU A 189 -36.78 0.68 -19.55
CA LEU A 189 -36.79 -0.75 -19.26
C LEU A 189 -38.20 -1.27 -18.92
N ASP A 190 -38.98 -0.51 -18.15
CA ASP A 190 -40.38 -0.83 -17.82
C ASP A 190 -41.28 -0.83 -19.07
N ALA A 191 -40.92 -0.06 -20.10
CA ALA A 191 -41.57 -0.07 -21.40
C ALA A 191 -41.10 -1.23 -22.32
N GLY A 192 -40.32 -2.18 -21.80
CA GLY A 192 -39.83 -3.34 -22.56
C GLY A 192 -38.64 -3.05 -23.47
N ARG A 193 -38.04 -1.84 -23.41
CA ARG A 193 -36.92 -1.45 -24.27
C ARG A 193 -35.58 -1.99 -23.79
N THR A 194 -34.69 -2.26 -24.73
CA THR A 194 -33.28 -2.56 -24.46
C THR A 194 -32.49 -1.26 -24.31
N VAL A 195 -31.84 -1.09 -23.16
CA VAL A 195 -31.04 0.08 -22.81
C VAL A 195 -29.56 -0.28 -22.76
N ALA A 196 -28.77 0.23 -23.71
CA ALA A 196 -27.31 0.14 -23.70
C ALA A 196 -26.71 1.38 -23.03
N VAL A 197 -26.06 1.20 -21.88
CA VAL A 197 -25.33 2.26 -21.18
C VAL A 197 -23.85 2.17 -21.55
N LEU A 198 -23.37 3.17 -22.28
CA LEU A 198 -22.01 3.24 -22.78
C LEU A 198 -21.01 3.57 -21.65
N ALA A 199 -19.91 2.82 -21.61
CA ALA A 199 -18.79 3.04 -20.71
C ALA A 199 -17.48 3.10 -21.50
N GLU A 200 -16.72 4.17 -21.32
CA GLU A 200 -15.34 4.23 -21.82
C GLU A 200 -14.46 3.25 -21.03
N GLY A 201 -13.58 2.55 -21.74
CA GLY A 201 -12.83 1.43 -21.19
C GLY A 201 -13.76 0.24 -20.93
N ASP A 202 -13.76 -0.24 -19.69
CA ASP A 202 -14.57 -1.37 -19.24
C ASP A 202 -15.64 -0.93 -18.22
N PRO A 203 -16.89 -1.43 -18.29
CA PRO A 203 -17.97 -0.97 -17.43
C PRO A 203 -17.75 -1.21 -15.93
N PHE A 204 -16.96 -2.22 -15.55
CA PHE A 204 -16.68 -2.59 -14.16
C PHE A 204 -15.26 -2.25 -13.70
N PHE A 205 -14.43 -1.72 -14.59
CA PHE A 205 -13.10 -1.24 -14.26
C PHE A 205 -13.07 0.28 -14.06
N TYR A 206 -13.51 0.73 -12.89
CA TYR A 206 -13.63 2.16 -12.53
C TYR A 206 -14.57 2.98 -13.46
N GLY A 207 -15.49 2.32 -14.15
CA GLY A 207 -16.48 2.91 -15.05
C GLY A 207 -17.72 3.45 -14.34
N SER A 208 -18.34 4.49 -14.90
CA SER A 208 -19.55 5.12 -14.33
C SER A 208 -20.79 4.23 -14.42
N TYR A 209 -20.82 3.27 -15.35
CA TYR A 209 -21.90 2.28 -15.47
C TYR A 209 -22.20 1.53 -14.15
N MET A 210 -21.18 1.29 -13.31
CA MET A 210 -21.35 0.62 -12.01
C MET A 210 -22.47 1.24 -11.15
N HIS A 211 -22.69 2.55 -11.26
CA HIS A 211 -23.74 3.25 -10.53
C HIS A 211 -25.15 2.89 -11.02
N MET A 212 -25.32 2.68 -12.33
CA MET A 212 -26.57 2.21 -12.94
C MET A 212 -26.78 0.71 -12.65
N HIS A 213 -25.72 -0.09 -12.79
CA HIS A 213 -25.78 -1.53 -12.51
C HIS A 213 -26.28 -1.82 -11.10
N LYS A 214 -25.70 -1.18 -10.07
CA LYS A 214 -26.14 -1.36 -8.67
C LYS A 214 -27.61 -1.01 -8.44
N ARG A 215 -28.13 -0.01 -9.16
CA ARG A 215 -29.49 0.50 -9.00
C ARG A 215 -30.54 -0.28 -9.80
N LEU A 216 -30.15 -0.92 -10.90
CA LEU A 216 -31.10 -1.49 -11.86
C LEU A 216 -30.96 -3.00 -12.06
N ALA A 217 -29.78 -3.60 -11.83
CA ALA A 217 -29.54 -5.00 -12.17
C ALA A 217 -30.34 -6.02 -11.34
N HIS A 218 -30.81 -5.63 -10.15
CA HIS A 218 -31.68 -6.46 -9.32
C HIS A 218 -33.15 -6.43 -9.79
N ARG A 219 -33.52 -5.52 -10.70
CA ARG A 219 -34.88 -5.33 -11.23
C ARG A 219 -35.04 -5.80 -12.67
N TYR A 220 -33.98 -5.75 -13.46
CA TYR A 220 -34.04 -6.01 -14.90
C TYR A 220 -32.99 -7.03 -15.34
N PRO A 221 -33.29 -7.90 -16.32
CA PRO A 221 -32.29 -8.73 -16.99
C PRO A 221 -31.11 -7.87 -17.44
N THR A 222 -29.90 -8.24 -17.03
CA THR A 222 -28.71 -7.42 -17.23
C THR A 222 -27.55 -8.20 -17.86
N GLU A 223 -26.90 -7.60 -18.86
CA GLU A 223 -25.63 -8.05 -19.42
C GLU A 223 -24.55 -6.97 -19.23
N VAL A 224 -23.30 -7.38 -19.09
CA VAL A 224 -22.15 -6.49 -19.14
C VAL A 224 -21.20 -6.99 -20.21
N VAL A 225 -20.97 -6.15 -21.22
CA VAL A 225 -20.03 -6.40 -22.30
C VAL A 225 -18.69 -5.78 -21.92
N PRO A 226 -17.61 -6.58 -21.73
CA PRO A 226 -16.32 -6.05 -21.32
C PRO A 226 -15.65 -5.25 -22.44
N GLY A 227 -14.81 -4.30 -22.03
CA GLY A 227 -14.04 -3.46 -22.95
C GLY A 227 -12.54 -3.51 -22.68
N VAL A 228 -11.73 -3.16 -23.69
CA VAL A 228 -10.27 -3.03 -23.51
C VAL A 228 -9.98 -1.87 -22.55
N THR A 229 -9.21 -2.11 -21.49
CA THR A 229 -8.94 -1.07 -20.49
C THR A 229 -7.87 -0.08 -20.95
N SER A 230 -7.88 1.13 -20.39
CA SER A 230 -6.81 2.11 -20.61
C SER A 230 -5.46 1.65 -20.06
N VAL A 231 -5.44 0.72 -19.10
CA VAL A 231 -4.22 0.11 -18.56
C VAL A 231 -3.56 -0.79 -19.62
N SER A 232 -4.34 -1.69 -20.24
CA SER A 232 -3.87 -2.54 -21.34
C SER A 232 -3.44 -1.70 -22.54
N ALA A 233 -4.21 -0.66 -22.87
CA ALA A 233 -3.87 0.27 -23.95
C ALA A 233 -2.56 1.01 -23.65
N ALA A 234 -2.39 1.58 -22.46
CA ALA A 234 -1.17 2.27 -22.07
C ALA A 234 0.07 1.37 -22.19
N ALA A 235 -0.01 0.12 -21.73
CA ALA A 235 1.08 -0.84 -21.88
C ALA A 235 1.42 -1.13 -23.35
N ALA A 236 0.40 -1.36 -24.20
CA ALA A 236 0.59 -1.56 -25.63
C ALA A 236 1.23 -0.35 -26.32
N ARG A 237 0.85 0.88 -25.92
CA ARG A 237 1.42 2.12 -26.47
C ARG A 237 2.84 2.40 -25.99
N LEU A 238 3.19 1.95 -24.78
CA LEU A 238 4.57 1.97 -24.29
C LEU A 238 5.46 0.91 -24.97
N GLY A 239 4.87 -0.09 -25.63
CA GLY A 239 5.61 -1.20 -26.24
C GLY A 239 6.36 -2.07 -25.23
N THR A 240 5.98 -2.00 -23.95
CA THR A 240 6.62 -2.72 -22.85
C THR A 240 5.57 -3.61 -22.16
N PRO A 241 5.89 -4.87 -21.84
CA PRO A 241 5.00 -5.72 -21.05
C PRO A 241 4.62 -5.05 -19.72
N LEU A 242 3.34 -5.10 -19.38
CA LEU A 242 2.85 -4.52 -18.13
C LEU A 242 3.26 -5.36 -16.92
N SER A 243 3.21 -6.69 -17.04
CA SER A 243 3.50 -7.64 -15.97
C SER A 243 3.90 -8.98 -16.58
N GLU A 244 4.88 -9.65 -15.98
CA GLU A 244 5.40 -10.94 -16.45
C GLU A 244 5.58 -11.95 -15.31
N ALA A 245 5.55 -13.25 -15.64
CA ALA A 245 5.77 -14.36 -14.71
C ALA A 245 4.93 -14.25 -13.42
N GLU A 246 5.58 -14.21 -12.25
CA GLU A 246 4.95 -14.17 -10.93
C GLU A 246 4.71 -12.73 -10.41
N GLU A 247 4.97 -11.70 -11.23
CA GLU A 247 4.78 -10.31 -10.82
C GLU A 247 3.29 -10.00 -10.56
N ALA A 248 3.02 -9.34 -9.43
CA ALA A 248 1.71 -8.79 -9.16
C ALA A 248 1.52 -7.44 -9.87
N LEU A 249 0.43 -7.32 -10.64
CA LEU A 249 -0.03 -6.05 -11.18
C LEU A 249 -0.98 -5.35 -10.18
N THR A 250 -0.58 -4.17 -9.72
CA THR A 250 -1.42 -3.33 -8.87
C THR A 250 -1.99 -2.15 -9.66
N VAL A 251 -3.31 -2.02 -9.68
CA VAL A 251 -3.98 -0.86 -10.31
C VAL A 251 -4.52 0.08 -9.24
N LEU A 252 -4.11 1.35 -9.31
CA LEU A 252 -4.36 2.36 -8.28
C LEU A 252 -5.08 3.57 -8.88
N PRO A 253 -6.12 4.13 -8.23
CA PRO A 253 -6.61 5.44 -8.59
C PRO A 253 -5.68 6.51 -8.01
N GLY A 254 -5.33 7.52 -8.81
CA GLY A 254 -4.51 8.65 -8.36
C GLY A 254 -5.13 9.45 -7.21
N THR A 255 -6.40 9.22 -6.87
CA THR A 255 -7.09 9.86 -5.74
C THR A 255 -6.73 9.29 -4.37
N LEU A 256 -6.05 8.14 -4.28
CA LEU A 256 -5.58 7.58 -3.00
C LEU A 256 -4.71 8.58 -2.20
N PRO A 257 -4.71 8.53 -0.86
CA PRO A 257 -3.79 9.32 -0.04
C PRO A 257 -2.32 9.12 -0.47
N GLU A 258 -1.50 10.17 -0.36
CA GLU A 258 -0.11 10.14 -0.84
C GLU A 258 0.73 9.04 -0.16
N GLU A 259 0.53 8.86 1.15
CA GLU A 259 1.23 7.84 1.94
C GLU A 259 0.87 6.42 1.50
N GLU A 260 -0.43 6.18 1.25
CA GLU A 260 -0.92 4.89 0.76
C GLU A 260 -0.42 4.59 -0.65
N LEU A 261 -0.41 5.60 -1.54
CA LEU A 261 0.21 5.48 -2.86
C LEU A 261 1.69 5.11 -2.73
N THR A 262 2.43 5.83 -1.88
CA THR A 262 3.87 5.60 -1.67
C THR A 262 4.14 4.17 -1.20
N ALA A 263 3.40 3.69 -0.19
CA ALA A 263 3.56 2.33 0.34
C ALA A 263 3.25 1.24 -0.70
N ARG A 264 2.18 1.41 -1.49
CA ARG A 264 1.81 0.44 -2.54
C ARG A 264 2.79 0.46 -3.70
N LEU A 265 3.26 1.63 -4.11
CA LEU A 265 4.28 1.77 -5.16
C LEU A 265 5.61 1.12 -4.76
N ALA A 266 6.02 1.29 -3.49
CA ALA A 266 7.23 0.67 -2.97
C ALA A 266 7.16 -0.87 -2.95
N SER A 267 5.98 -1.44 -2.70
CA SER A 267 5.81 -2.88 -2.45
C SER A 267 5.27 -3.70 -3.62
N SER A 268 4.88 -3.08 -4.74
CA SER A 268 4.34 -3.76 -5.92
C SER A 268 5.40 -3.97 -6.99
N ASP A 269 5.26 -5.05 -7.78
CA ASP A 269 6.15 -5.36 -8.89
C ASP A 269 5.88 -4.41 -10.06
N ALA A 270 4.66 -4.50 -10.62
CA ALA A 270 4.13 -3.65 -11.67
C ALA A 270 2.93 -2.83 -11.19
N VAL A 271 2.79 -1.60 -11.69
CA VAL A 271 1.74 -0.68 -11.23
C VAL A 271 1.15 0.12 -12.38
N ALA A 272 -0.16 0.32 -12.38
CA ALA A 272 -0.82 1.36 -13.18
C ALA A 272 -1.59 2.33 -12.27
N VAL A 273 -1.18 3.60 -12.24
CA VAL A 273 -1.88 4.67 -11.53
C VAL A 273 -2.74 5.44 -12.52
N MET A 274 -4.06 5.35 -12.37
CA MET A 274 -5.04 5.90 -13.30
C MET A 274 -5.57 7.26 -12.85
N LYS A 275 -6.17 8.00 -13.78
CA LYS A 275 -6.93 9.24 -13.51
C LYS A 275 -6.03 10.33 -12.92
N LEU A 276 -4.86 10.56 -13.52
CA LEU A 276 -3.87 11.48 -12.94
C LEU A 276 -4.43 12.90 -12.88
N GLY A 277 -4.61 13.59 -14.00
CA GLY A 277 -5.14 14.97 -14.01
C GLY A 277 -4.55 15.83 -12.89
N ARG A 278 -5.43 16.44 -12.08
CA ARG A 278 -5.07 17.25 -10.89
C ARG A 278 -4.33 16.49 -9.79
N THR A 279 -4.36 15.16 -9.79
CA THR A 279 -3.64 14.31 -8.81
C THR A 279 -2.19 14.03 -9.21
N PHE A 280 -1.78 14.38 -10.43
CA PHE A 280 -0.43 14.08 -10.94
C PHE A 280 0.72 14.58 -10.03
N PRO A 281 0.73 15.82 -9.51
CA PRO A 281 1.81 16.28 -8.62
C PRO A 281 2.01 15.39 -7.39
N LYS A 282 0.89 14.90 -6.81
CA LYS A 282 0.91 13.98 -5.67
C LYS A 282 1.43 12.60 -6.08
N VAL A 283 0.99 12.07 -7.22
CA VAL A 283 1.47 10.77 -7.73
C VAL A 283 2.97 10.83 -8.02
N ARG A 284 3.48 11.93 -8.60
CA ARG A 284 4.91 12.14 -8.84
C ARG A 284 5.72 12.13 -7.54
N ARG A 285 5.27 12.83 -6.50
CA ARG A 285 5.91 12.79 -5.17
C ARG A 285 5.87 11.40 -4.54
N ALA A 286 4.76 10.66 -4.67
CA ALA A 286 4.67 9.30 -4.15
C ALA A 286 5.64 8.34 -4.87
N LEU A 287 5.82 8.50 -6.19
CA LEU A 287 6.82 7.77 -6.98
C LEU A 287 8.25 8.13 -6.55
N GLU A 288 8.53 9.40 -6.28
CA GLU A 288 9.83 9.85 -5.77
C GLU A 288 10.13 9.26 -4.38
N ARG A 289 9.20 9.40 -3.43
CA ARG A 289 9.33 8.88 -2.06
C ARG A 289 9.43 7.37 -2.00
N SER A 290 8.83 6.65 -2.95
CA SER A 290 8.97 5.19 -3.06
C SER A 290 10.26 4.75 -3.75
N GLY A 291 11.05 5.68 -4.31
CA GLY A 291 12.26 5.39 -5.07
C GLY A 291 11.99 4.83 -6.47
N ARG A 292 10.75 4.95 -6.97
CA ARG A 292 10.28 4.36 -8.24
C ARG A 292 10.08 5.39 -9.36
N LEU A 293 10.47 6.65 -9.17
CA LEU A 293 10.24 7.70 -10.18
C LEU A 293 10.99 7.47 -11.50
N ALA A 294 12.24 7.01 -11.45
CA ALA A 294 13.09 6.85 -12.64
C ALA A 294 12.56 5.81 -13.64
N GLU A 295 11.87 4.79 -13.13
CA GLU A 295 11.26 3.71 -13.93
C GLU A 295 9.84 4.04 -14.40
N ALA A 296 9.19 5.05 -13.82
CA ALA A 296 7.82 5.39 -14.14
C ALA A 296 7.66 5.99 -15.54
N ARG A 297 6.70 5.42 -16.29
CA ARG A 297 6.31 5.83 -17.62
C ARG A 297 4.96 6.54 -17.59
N TYR A 298 4.80 7.50 -18.48
CA TYR A 298 3.61 8.32 -18.61
C TYR A 298 2.92 8.01 -19.94
N VAL A 299 1.60 7.89 -19.91
CA VAL A 299 0.76 7.82 -21.10
C VAL A 299 -0.46 8.70 -20.90
N GLU A 300 -0.73 9.62 -21.81
CA GLU A 300 -2.02 10.32 -21.89
C GLU A 300 -2.74 9.96 -23.17
N ARG A 301 -4.07 9.90 -23.07
CA ARG A 301 -4.97 9.71 -24.22
C ARG A 301 -4.58 8.50 -25.07
N ALA A 302 -4.24 7.38 -24.42
CA ALA A 302 -3.83 6.15 -25.09
C ALA A 302 -4.86 5.76 -26.16
N THR A 303 -4.41 5.59 -27.40
CA THR A 303 -5.22 5.27 -28.60
C THR A 303 -6.19 6.36 -29.06
N MET A 304 -6.16 7.55 -28.44
CA MET A 304 -6.99 8.69 -28.84
C MET A 304 -6.16 9.75 -29.59
N GLU A 305 -6.85 10.73 -30.16
CA GLU A 305 -6.20 11.91 -30.73
C GLU A 305 -5.47 12.73 -29.63
N GLY A 306 -4.24 13.15 -29.95
CA GLY A 306 -3.36 13.84 -29.01
C GLY A 306 -2.71 12.92 -27.98
N GLU A 307 -2.53 11.64 -28.31
CA GLU A 307 -1.74 10.71 -27.50
C GLU A 307 -0.31 11.22 -27.28
N ARG A 308 0.21 11.07 -26.06
CA ARG A 308 1.61 11.33 -25.70
C ARG A 308 2.12 10.30 -24.70
N THR A 309 3.36 9.87 -24.88
CA THR A 309 4.08 8.97 -23.97
C THR A 309 5.39 9.60 -23.51
N GLY A 310 5.88 9.27 -22.31
CA GLY A 310 7.15 9.78 -21.81
C GLY A 310 7.57 9.17 -20.47
N ARG A 311 8.57 9.77 -19.80
CA ARG A 311 8.89 9.46 -18.40
C ARG A 311 8.08 10.37 -17.48
N VAL A 312 7.62 9.86 -16.35
CA VAL A 312 6.87 10.68 -15.38
C VAL A 312 7.71 11.85 -14.85
N ALA A 313 9.03 11.68 -14.73
CA ALA A 313 9.94 12.71 -14.27
C ALA A 313 9.98 13.95 -15.17
N ASP A 314 9.77 13.78 -16.48
CA ASP A 314 9.96 14.82 -17.50
C ASP A 314 8.66 15.55 -17.86
N VAL A 315 7.53 15.14 -17.29
CA VAL A 315 6.20 15.69 -17.61
C VAL A 315 5.91 16.91 -16.75
N ASP A 316 5.55 18.00 -17.43
CA ASP A 316 5.02 19.22 -16.80
C ASP A 316 3.72 18.90 -16.04
N PRO A 317 3.69 19.03 -14.70
CA PRO A 317 2.53 18.71 -13.88
C PRO A 317 1.26 19.49 -14.22
N ASP A 318 1.38 20.71 -14.75
CA ASP A 318 0.24 21.56 -15.05
C ASP A 318 -0.42 21.21 -16.39
N SER A 319 0.25 20.40 -17.22
CA SER A 319 -0.23 19.97 -18.53
C SER A 319 -1.07 18.68 -18.52
N VAL A 320 -1.14 17.97 -17.38
CA VAL A 320 -1.61 16.57 -17.34
C VAL A 320 -3.14 16.48 -17.35
N PRO A 321 -3.76 15.83 -18.36
CA PRO A 321 -5.21 15.67 -18.45
C PRO A 321 -5.71 14.51 -17.58
N TYR A 322 -7.04 14.43 -17.38
CA TYR A 322 -7.69 13.34 -16.66
C TYR A 322 -7.41 11.96 -17.27
N PHE A 323 -7.46 11.87 -18.61
CA PHE A 323 -7.17 10.65 -19.38
C PHE A 323 -5.67 10.42 -19.48
N SER A 324 -5.04 10.16 -18.35
CA SER A 324 -3.63 9.81 -18.26
C SER A 324 -3.40 8.74 -17.20
N VAL A 325 -2.34 7.96 -17.42
CA VAL A 325 -1.92 6.81 -16.62
C VAL A 325 -0.41 6.88 -16.41
N ALA A 326 0.03 6.66 -15.18
CA ALA A 326 1.43 6.40 -14.86
C ALA A 326 1.62 4.89 -14.72
N VAL A 327 2.63 4.34 -15.38
CA VAL A 327 2.88 2.90 -15.46
C VAL A 327 4.28 2.60 -14.92
N LEU A 328 4.35 1.67 -13.97
CA LEU A 328 5.56 0.93 -13.62
C LEU A 328 5.47 -0.41 -14.37
N PRO A 329 6.16 -0.57 -15.51
CA PRO A 329 6.08 -1.80 -16.30
C PRO A 329 6.83 -2.96 -15.64
N SER A 330 6.76 -4.15 -16.25
CA SER A 330 7.50 -5.32 -15.79
C SER A 330 9.00 -5.05 -15.70
N LYS A 331 9.65 -5.67 -14.71
CA LYS A 331 11.11 -5.65 -14.56
C LYS A 331 11.77 -6.95 -15.01
N VAL A 332 10.98 -7.97 -15.33
CA VAL A 332 11.48 -9.27 -15.78
C VAL A 332 12.21 -9.07 -17.11
N GLY A 333 13.41 -9.64 -17.23
CA GLY A 333 14.20 -9.53 -18.46
C GLY A 333 14.78 -8.14 -18.76
N ALA A 334 14.46 -7.09 -17.99
CA ALA A 334 15.01 -5.74 -18.19
C ALA A 334 16.53 -5.76 -18.16
N THR A 335 17.16 -5.13 -19.15
CA THR A 335 18.62 -5.07 -19.27
C THR A 335 19.23 -4.13 -18.23
N ALA A 336 20.53 -4.25 -17.91
CA ALA A 336 21.21 -3.32 -16.99
C ALA A 336 21.06 -1.85 -17.46
N ARG A 337 21.05 -1.65 -18.79
CA ARG A 337 20.84 -0.38 -19.48
C ARG A 337 19.50 0.28 -19.22
N GLU A 338 18.45 -0.52 -19.04
CA GLU A 338 17.10 -0.05 -18.71
C GLU A 338 16.89 0.18 -17.21
N ARG A 339 17.75 -0.40 -16.37
CA ARG A 339 17.78 -0.20 -14.90
C ARG A 339 18.47 1.09 -14.46
N GLY A 340 19.00 1.88 -15.39
CA GLY A 340 19.78 3.10 -15.13
C GLY A 340 21.24 2.76 -14.87
N GLU A 341 22.05 2.64 -15.93
CA GLU A 341 23.49 2.35 -15.87
C GLU A 341 24.31 3.42 -15.11
N ASP A 342 23.73 4.61 -14.86
CA ASP A 342 24.39 5.71 -14.14
C ASP A 342 24.06 5.75 -12.63
N ALA A 343 23.22 4.84 -12.12
CA ALA A 343 22.91 4.81 -10.69
C ALA A 343 24.06 4.12 -9.92
N PRO A 344 24.64 4.77 -8.88
CA PRO A 344 25.68 4.14 -8.09
C PRO A 344 25.13 2.88 -7.39
N GLY A 345 25.98 1.87 -7.21
CA GLY A 345 25.63 0.72 -6.38
C GLY A 345 25.45 1.16 -4.93
N GLU A 346 24.66 0.40 -4.17
CA GLU A 346 24.30 0.74 -2.80
C GLU A 346 24.20 -0.51 -1.91
N VAL A 347 24.34 -0.31 -0.60
CA VAL A 347 24.03 -1.33 0.40
C VAL A 347 22.80 -0.89 1.20
N VAL A 348 21.77 -1.72 1.18
CA VAL A 348 20.57 -1.55 2.00
C VAL A 348 20.55 -2.67 3.05
N VAL A 349 20.69 -2.32 4.32
CA VAL A 349 20.56 -3.28 5.43
C VAL A 349 19.09 -3.40 5.80
N VAL A 350 18.54 -4.59 5.63
CA VAL A 350 17.10 -4.86 5.63
C VAL A 350 16.67 -5.63 6.88
N GLY A 351 15.78 -5.03 7.68
CA GLY A 351 15.04 -5.72 8.73
C GLY A 351 13.98 -6.65 8.18
N THR A 352 14.11 -7.96 8.44
CA THR A 352 13.14 -8.95 7.94
C THR A 352 11.97 -9.19 8.89
N GLY A 353 11.97 -8.56 10.07
CA GLY A 353 11.12 -8.97 11.18
C GLY A 353 11.46 -10.39 11.66
N PRO A 354 10.64 -10.98 12.55
CA PRO A 354 11.03 -12.19 13.27
C PRO A 354 10.92 -13.50 12.46
N ALA A 355 10.02 -13.62 11.47
CA ALA A 355 9.66 -14.96 10.97
C ALA A 355 9.11 -15.13 9.54
N GLY A 356 9.19 -14.14 8.64
CA GLY A 356 8.89 -14.38 7.22
C GLY A 356 8.22 -13.21 6.50
N PRO A 357 7.70 -13.43 5.27
CA PRO A 357 7.27 -12.35 4.38
C PRO A 357 6.16 -11.44 4.93
N LEU A 358 5.30 -11.94 5.82
CA LEU A 358 4.25 -11.15 6.47
C LEU A 358 4.79 -10.16 7.50
N TRP A 359 6.05 -10.33 7.93
CA TRP A 359 6.74 -9.43 8.86
C TRP A 359 7.62 -8.39 8.16
N LEU A 360 7.72 -8.47 6.83
CA LEU A 360 8.38 -7.44 6.04
C LEU A 360 7.51 -6.18 6.00
N THR A 361 8.15 -5.03 6.20
CA THR A 361 7.50 -3.76 5.89
C THR A 361 7.40 -3.60 4.37
N PRO A 362 6.48 -2.76 3.87
CA PRO A 362 6.41 -2.47 2.44
C PRO A 362 7.75 -1.99 1.87
N GLU A 363 8.50 -1.18 2.64
CA GLU A 363 9.81 -0.66 2.23
C GLU A 363 10.87 -1.77 2.14
N THR A 364 10.95 -2.66 3.14
CA THR A 364 11.93 -3.76 3.11
C THR A 364 11.63 -4.78 2.03
N ARG A 365 10.34 -5.05 1.77
CA ARG A 365 9.91 -5.86 0.61
C ARG A 365 10.33 -5.22 -0.71
N GLY A 366 10.15 -3.91 -0.88
CA GLY A 366 10.57 -3.18 -2.08
C GLY A 366 12.08 -3.21 -2.31
N ALA A 367 12.87 -3.03 -1.26
CA ALA A 367 14.33 -3.14 -1.33
C ALA A 367 14.78 -4.56 -1.73
N LEU A 368 14.17 -5.60 -1.16
CA LEU A 368 14.45 -6.99 -1.53
C LEU A 368 14.06 -7.31 -2.98
N ALA A 369 12.96 -6.75 -3.48
CA ALA A 369 12.51 -6.95 -4.85
C ALA A 369 13.44 -6.30 -5.89
N THR A 370 14.06 -5.18 -5.52
CA THR A 370 14.94 -4.41 -6.42
C THR A 370 16.41 -4.80 -6.35
N ALA A 371 16.85 -5.45 -5.26
CA ALA A 371 18.23 -5.86 -5.08
C ALA A 371 18.72 -6.87 -6.13
N ASP A 372 19.96 -6.69 -6.57
CA ASP A 372 20.66 -7.59 -7.48
C ASP A 372 21.35 -8.73 -6.72
N ASP A 373 21.86 -8.44 -5.52
CA ASP A 373 22.42 -9.42 -4.58
C ASP A 373 21.71 -9.33 -3.23
N VAL A 374 21.45 -10.48 -2.60
CA VAL A 374 21.00 -10.56 -1.20
C VAL A 374 22.04 -11.30 -0.39
N VAL A 375 22.54 -10.66 0.66
CA VAL A 375 23.63 -11.15 1.51
C VAL A 375 23.07 -11.35 2.92
N GLY A 376 23.42 -12.45 3.58
CA GLY A 376 22.91 -12.68 4.93
C GLY A 376 23.30 -14.01 5.55
N TYR A 377 22.92 -14.17 6.81
CA TYR A 377 22.93 -15.49 7.44
C TYR A 377 21.91 -16.40 6.74
N THR A 378 22.28 -17.63 6.40
CA THR A 378 21.46 -18.55 5.59
C THR A 378 20.02 -18.66 6.10
N THR A 379 19.80 -18.78 7.41
CA THR A 379 18.44 -18.86 7.98
C THR A 379 17.58 -17.63 7.74
N TYR A 380 18.17 -16.43 7.64
CA TYR A 380 17.42 -15.21 7.32
C TYR A 380 17.17 -15.09 5.82
N LEU A 381 18.15 -15.50 5.00
CA LEU A 381 17.98 -15.57 3.55
C LEU A 381 16.83 -16.49 3.16
N ASP A 382 16.70 -17.64 3.82
CA ASP A 382 15.63 -18.61 3.51
C ASP A 382 14.23 -18.09 3.84
N ARG A 383 14.12 -17.01 4.65
CA ARG A 383 12.83 -16.40 5.04
C ARG A 383 12.38 -15.28 4.11
N VAL A 384 13.24 -14.78 3.24
CA VAL A 384 12.90 -13.67 2.32
C VAL A 384 12.54 -14.18 0.93
N PRO A 385 11.56 -13.56 0.23
CA PRO A 385 11.11 -13.97 -1.11
C PRO A 385 12.24 -14.05 -2.13
N ARG A 386 12.20 -15.06 -3.00
CA ARG A 386 13.15 -15.23 -4.10
C ARG A 386 12.64 -14.51 -5.35
N ARG A 387 13.57 -13.96 -6.12
CA ARG A 387 13.31 -13.36 -7.44
C ARG A 387 14.29 -13.96 -8.44
N ASP A 388 13.82 -14.27 -9.64
CA ASP A 388 14.69 -14.75 -10.71
C ASP A 388 15.74 -13.70 -11.10
N GLY A 389 16.96 -14.17 -11.37
CA GLY A 389 18.12 -13.31 -11.67
C GLY A 389 18.76 -12.64 -10.45
N GLN A 390 18.19 -12.77 -9.25
CA GLN A 390 18.80 -12.28 -8.01
C GLN A 390 19.83 -13.29 -7.47
N ARG A 391 21.03 -12.81 -7.12
CA ARG A 391 22.08 -13.65 -6.53
C ARG A 391 21.96 -13.66 -5.00
N ARG A 392 22.27 -14.79 -4.37
CA ARG A 392 22.14 -14.97 -2.92
C ARG A 392 23.45 -15.47 -2.32
N HIS A 393 23.90 -14.79 -1.28
CA HIS A 393 25.19 -15.01 -0.65
C HIS A 393 24.98 -15.35 0.83
N GLY A 394 24.85 -16.64 1.09
CA GLY A 394 24.69 -17.18 2.45
C GLY A 394 26.04 -17.35 3.14
N SER A 395 26.15 -16.85 4.37
CA SER A 395 27.26 -17.13 5.26
C SER A 395 26.78 -17.76 6.56
N ASP A 396 27.70 -18.33 7.34
CA ASP A 396 27.41 -18.68 8.73
C ASP A 396 27.34 -17.43 9.64
N ASN A 397 26.98 -17.62 10.91
CA ASN A 397 26.83 -16.52 11.86
C ASN A 397 28.12 -16.17 12.65
N ARG A 398 29.30 -16.44 12.09
CA ARG A 398 30.59 -16.22 12.78
C ARG A 398 31.40 -15.06 12.23
N VAL A 399 31.06 -14.51 11.07
CA VAL A 399 31.86 -13.42 10.46
C VAL A 399 30.98 -12.30 9.90
N GLU A 400 30.47 -11.47 10.81
CA GLU A 400 29.64 -10.31 10.47
C GLU A 400 30.44 -9.23 9.71
N ALA A 401 31.70 -8.99 10.10
CA ALA A 401 32.57 -8.03 9.42
C ALA A 401 32.88 -8.41 7.96
N GLU A 402 33.29 -9.66 7.70
CA GLU A 402 33.53 -10.14 6.33
C GLU A 402 32.26 -10.07 5.47
N ARG A 403 31.09 -10.35 6.06
CA ARG A 403 29.80 -10.23 5.36
C ARG A 403 29.52 -8.77 4.98
N ALA A 404 29.83 -7.83 5.86
CA ALA A 404 29.68 -6.40 5.61
C ALA A 404 30.63 -5.92 4.50
N GLU A 405 31.92 -6.24 4.58
CA GLU A 405 32.91 -5.87 3.57
C GLU A 405 32.56 -6.47 2.20
N PHE A 406 32.11 -7.72 2.16
CA PHE A 406 31.67 -8.36 0.92
C PHE A 406 30.48 -7.63 0.26
N ALA A 407 29.51 -7.18 1.07
CA ALA A 407 28.37 -6.42 0.57
C ALA A 407 28.80 -5.06 0.01
N LEU A 408 29.70 -4.35 0.71
CA LEU A 408 30.23 -3.06 0.26
C LEU A 408 31.08 -3.20 -1.02
N GLU A 409 31.87 -4.26 -1.15
CA GLU A 409 32.65 -4.52 -2.36
C GLU A 409 31.77 -4.81 -3.59
N LEU A 410 30.64 -5.53 -3.40
CA LEU A 410 29.65 -5.68 -4.46
C LEU A 410 29.04 -4.32 -4.86
N ALA A 411 28.66 -3.50 -3.88
CA ALA A 411 28.07 -2.19 -4.12
C ALA A 411 29.02 -1.23 -4.84
N ARG A 412 30.31 -1.23 -4.47
CA ARG A 412 31.37 -0.48 -5.15
C ARG A 412 31.52 -0.85 -6.64
N ARG A 413 31.12 -2.07 -7.02
CA ARG A 413 31.06 -2.52 -8.42
C ARG A 413 29.74 -2.17 -9.12
N GLY A 414 28.95 -1.25 -8.55
CA GLY A 414 27.68 -0.78 -9.11
C GLY A 414 26.48 -1.69 -8.83
N ARG A 415 26.59 -2.63 -7.87
CA ARG A 415 25.49 -3.56 -7.55
C ARG A 415 24.57 -2.96 -6.48
N ARG A 416 23.27 -3.27 -6.55
CA ARG A 416 22.33 -2.98 -5.45
C ARG A 416 22.26 -4.20 -4.54
N VAL A 417 22.68 -4.03 -3.29
CA VAL A 417 22.87 -5.13 -2.35
C VAL A 417 21.92 -5.00 -1.17
N ALA A 418 21.13 -6.03 -0.89
CA ALA A 418 20.31 -6.12 0.32
C ALA A 418 21.00 -7.03 1.36
N VAL A 419 21.40 -6.47 2.50
CA VAL A 419 21.96 -7.24 3.63
C VAL A 419 20.85 -7.55 4.63
N VAL A 420 20.42 -8.81 4.72
CA VAL A 420 19.26 -9.18 5.56
C VAL A 420 19.64 -9.43 7.02
N SER A 421 18.80 -8.92 7.93
CA SER A 421 18.88 -9.15 9.38
C SER A 421 17.53 -9.55 9.94
N GLY A 422 17.51 -10.58 10.80
CA GLY A 422 16.32 -10.94 11.56
C GLY A 422 15.91 -9.82 12.51
N GLY A 423 14.61 -9.56 12.62
CA GLY A 423 14.09 -8.47 13.45
C GLY A 423 14.39 -7.10 12.84
N ASP A 424 15.00 -6.23 13.63
CA ASP A 424 15.48 -4.90 13.22
C ASP A 424 17.01 -4.92 13.04
N PRO A 425 17.55 -4.36 11.95
CA PRO A 425 18.99 -4.44 11.67
C PRO A 425 19.85 -3.59 12.61
N GLY A 426 19.27 -2.62 13.31
CA GLY A 426 19.93 -1.81 14.33
C GLY A 426 19.95 -2.44 15.72
N VAL A 427 19.28 -3.58 15.93
CA VAL A 427 19.21 -4.25 17.24
C VAL A 427 20.05 -5.53 17.21
N PHE A 428 21.31 -5.43 17.64
CA PHE A 428 22.27 -6.54 17.71
C PHE A 428 22.42 -7.33 16.40
N ALA A 429 22.48 -6.61 15.27
CA ALA A 429 22.47 -7.18 13.93
C ALA A 429 23.39 -6.42 12.95
N MET A 430 23.20 -6.61 11.64
CA MET A 430 24.19 -6.22 10.62
C MET A 430 24.38 -4.72 10.40
N ALA A 431 23.46 -3.84 10.84
CA ALA A 431 23.62 -2.41 10.54
C ALA A 431 24.92 -1.85 11.13
N THR A 432 25.24 -2.23 12.38
CA THR A 432 26.49 -1.82 13.02
C THR A 432 27.71 -2.31 12.25
N ALA A 433 27.78 -3.61 11.92
CA ALA A 433 28.91 -4.18 11.19
C ALA A 433 29.08 -3.57 9.79
N VAL A 434 27.98 -3.26 9.10
CA VAL A 434 28.03 -2.60 7.78
C VAL A 434 28.53 -1.17 7.91
N LEU A 435 28.06 -0.41 8.91
CA LEU A 435 28.50 0.97 9.12
C LEU A 435 29.97 1.05 9.57
N GLU A 436 30.41 0.15 10.44
CA GLU A 436 31.83 0.04 10.85
C GLU A 436 32.74 -0.28 9.65
N ALA A 437 32.32 -1.18 8.77
CA ALA A 437 33.07 -1.45 7.54
C ALA A 437 33.03 -0.27 6.56
N ALA A 438 31.88 0.41 6.43
CA ALA A 438 31.71 1.56 5.53
C ALA A 438 32.50 2.81 5.96
N GLU A 439 32.92 2.89 7.22
CA GLU A 439 33.79 3.96 7.73
C GLU A 439 35.20 3.92 7.09
N GLN A 440 35.62 2.77 6.57
CA GLN A 440 36.92 2.64 5.89
C GLN A 440 36.94 3.47 4.59
N ASP A 441 38.05 4.19 4.34
CA ASP A 441 38.24 5.04 3.14
C ASP A 441 37.91 4.34 1.82
N ALA A 442 38.12 3.02 1.74
CA ALA A 442 37.83 2.21 0.56
C ALA A 442 36.35 2.20 0.13
N TYR A 443 35.43 2.56 1.02
CA TYR A 443 33.99 2.52 0.85
C TYR A 443 33.27 3.86 1.07
N ALA A 444 34.01 4.96 1.21
CA ALA A 444 33.45 6.28 1.53
C ALA A 444 32.37 6.77 0.55
N ASP A 445 32.45 6.35 -0.72
CA ASP A 445 31.49 6.72 -1.77
C ASP A 445 30.32 5.74 -1.93
N VAL A 446 30.23 4.69 -1.12
CA VAL A 446 29.15 3.69 -1.20
C VAL A 446 27.96 4.15 -0.33
N PRO A 447 26.79 4.45 -0.91
CA PRO A 447 25.60 4.77 -0.14
C PRO A 447 25.16 3.57 0.70
N VAL A 448 24.96 3.80 2.01
CA VAL A 448 24.43 2.81 2.95
C VAL A 448 23.11 3.31 3.52
N ARG A 449 22.08 2.47 3.44
CA ARG A 449 20.76 2.70 4.05
C ARG A 449 20.42 1.59 5.03
N VAL A 450 19.69 1.93 6.08
CA VAL A 450 19.18 0.97 7.07
C VAL A 450 17.67 1.05 7.09
N LEU A 451 17.00 -0.07 6.81
CA LEU A 451 15.54 -0.15 6.77
C LEU A 451 15.02 -0.92 7.99
N PRO A 452 14.09 -0.33 8.75
CA PRO A 452 13.66 -0.89 10.03
C PRO A 452 12.83 -2.18 9.84
N GLY A 453 12.84 -3.00 10.88
CA GLY A 453 12.00 -4.19 10.97
C GLY A 453 11.39 -4.36 12.36
N VAL A 454 10.36 -5.20 12.48
CA VAL A 454 9.77 -5.49 13.79
C VAL A 454 10.76 -6.32 14.60
N THR A 455 11.34 -5.74 15.65
CA THR A 455 12.29 -6.47 16.51
C THR A 455 11.60 -7.54 17.36
N ALA A 456 12.36 -8.56 17.79
CA ALA A 456 11.81 -9.72 18.49
C ALA A 456 11.08 -9.35 19.79
N ALA A 457 11.53 -8.29 20.49
CA ALA A 457 10.93 -7.79 21.72
C ALA A 457 9.49 -7.33 21.52
N ASN A 458 9.22 -6.49 20.52
CA ASN A 458 7.86 -6.04 20.24
C ASN A 458 6.99 -7.19 19.73
N ALA A 459 7.54 -8.08 18.92
CA ALA A 459 6.81 -9.27 18.45
C ALA A 459 6.42 -10.19 19.63
N ALA A 460 7.35 -10.51 20.52
CA ALA A 460 7.10 -11.33 21.70
C ALA A 460 6.11 -10.66 22.66
N ALA A 461 6.24 -9.36 22.90
CA ALA A 461 5.33 -8.59 23.74
C ALA A 461 3.89 -8.65 23.21
N ALA A 462 3.70 -8.41 21.91
CA ALA A 462 2.39 -8.43 21.25
C ALA A 462 1.70 -9.80 21.32
N ARG A 463 2.47 -10.90 21.40
CA ARG A 463 1.91 -12.25 21.55
C ARG A 463 1.31 -12.50 22.93
N VAL A 464 1.88 -11.91 23.98
CA VAL A 464 1.48 -12.17 25.38
C VAL A 464 0.65 -11.06 26.01
N GLY A 465 0.64 -9.85 25.45
CA GLY A 465 -0.09 -8.71 25.97
C GLY A 465 0.69 -7.42 25.80
N ALA A 466 1.07 -6.79 26.90
CA ALA A 466 1.80 -5.52 26.91
C ALA A 466 2.89 -5.48 28.01
N PRO A 467 3.80 -6.47 28.08
CA PRO A 467 4.85 -6.48 29.11
C PRO A 467 5.81 -5.27 28.97
N LEU A 468 5.99 -4.75 27.75
CA LEU A 468 6.80 -3.57 27.44
C LEU A 468 6.00 -2.25 27.51
N GLY A 469 4.88 -2.23 28.24
CA GLY A 469 3.99 -1.06 28.34
C GLY A 469 4.52 0.09 29.20
N HIS A 470 5.69 -0.08 29.82
CA HIS A 470 6.42 0.92 30.61
C HIS A 470 7.89 0.94 30.14
N ASP A 471 8.70 1.82 30.73
CA ASP A 471 10.15 1.88 30.56
C ASP A 471 10.79 0.48 30.59
N TYR A 472 11.58 0.21 29.55
CA TYR A 472 12.24 -1.06 29.38
C TYR A 472 13.64 -0.88 28.81
N ALA A 473 14.50 -1.84 29.10
CA ALA A 473 15.86 -1.91 28.56
C ALA A 473 16.02 -3.13 27.65
N VAL A 474 16.79 -2.97 26.58
CA VAL A 474 17.17 -4.03 25.66
C VAL A 474 18.64 -4.39 25.90
N LEU A 475 18.91 -5.64 26.22
CA LEU A 475 20.25 -6.12 26.57
C LEU A 475 20.56 -7.40 25.82
N SER A 476 21.82 -7.58 25.41
CA SER A 476 22.30 -8.88 24.94
C SER A 476 23.12 -9.58 26.03
N LEU A 477 22.82 -10.87 26.26
CA LEU A 477 23.59 -11.76 27.13
C LEU A 477 24.79 -12.40 26.42
N SER A 478 25.03 -12.08 25.15
CA SER A 478 26.23 -12.52 24.44
C SER A 478 27.48 -11.84 25.00
N ASP A 479 28.43 -12.64 25.46
CA ASP A 479 29.72 -12.25 26.02
C ASP A 479 30.89 -12.33 25.03
N ARG A 480 30.63 -12.66 23.76
CA ARG A 480 31.67 -12.84 22.72
C ARG A 480 32.57 -11.62 22.52
N LEU A 481 31.96 -10.43 22.51
CA LEU A 481 32.65 -9.15 22.27
C LEU A 481 32.58 -8.23 23.50
N LYS A 482 32.00 -8.72 24.61
CA LYS A 482 31.71 -7.92 25.80
C LYS A 482 31.90 -8.79 27.05
N PRO A 483 32.82 -8.44 27.95
CA PRO A 483 33.02 -9.20 29.18
C PRO A 483 31.73 -9.36 29.99
N TRP A 484 31.56 -10.51 30.64
CA TRP A 484 30.36 -10.82 31.43
C TRP A 484 30.12 -9.78 32.54
N GLU A 485 31.17 -9.26 33.14
CA GLU A 485 31.11 -8.27 34.23
C GLU A 485 30.39 -7.00 33.78
N VAL A 486 30.57 -6.59 32.52
CA VAL A 486 29.85 -5.47 31.91
C VAL A 486 28.36 -5.81 31.74
N ILE A 487 28.05 -7.05 31.34
CA ILE A 487 26.66 -7.54 31.20
C ILE A 487 25.97 -7.54 32.56
N ALA A 488 26.61 -8.14 33.57
CA ALA A 488 26.09 -8.22 34.94
C ALA A 488 25.89 -6.81 35.55
N GLY A 489 26.84 -5.90 35.34
CA GLY A 489 26.70 -4.50 35.76
C GLY A 489 25.48 -3.82 35.14
N ARG A 490 25.24 -4.01 33.84
CA ARG A 490 24.06 -3.46 33.15
C ARG A 490 22.75 -4.10 33.63
N LEU A 491 22.74 -5.41 33.88
CA LEU A 491 21.58 -6.11 34.44
C LEU A 491 21.22 -5.56 35.82
N ARG A 492 22.20 -5.40 36.72
CA ARG A 492 21.97 -4.78 38.04
C ARG A 492 21.44 -3.36 37.93
N ALA A 493 22.06 -2.53 37.09
CA ALA A 493 21.63 -1.14 36.92
C ALA A 493 20.19 -1.05 36.39
N ALA A 494 19.84 -1.82 35.35
CA ALA A 494 18.50 -1.82 34.79
C ALA A 494 17.47 -2.42 35.76
N ALA A 495 17.86 -3.44 36.55
CA ALA A 495 17.02 -4.01 37.57
C ALA A 495 16.79 -3.02 38.74
N ALA A 496 17.84 -2.38 39.24
CA ALA A 496 17.73 -1.36 40.29
C ALA A 496 16.86 -0.17 39.88
N ALA A 497 16.86 0.19 38.59
CA ALA A 497 15.98 1.21 38.01
C ALA A 497 14.54 0.73 37.73
N ASP A 498 14.17 -0.47 38.18
CA ASP A 498 12.88 -1.14 37.97
C ASP A 498 12.41 -1.25 36.51
N LEU A 499 13.34 -1.32 35.56
CA LEU A 499 12.99 -1.47 34.15
C LEU A 499 12.52 -2.90 33.84
N VAL A 500 11.60 -3.02 32.88
CA VAL A 500 11.33 -4.28 32.20
C VAL A 500 12.53 -4.61 31.30
N LEU A 501 12.94 -5.87 31.18
CA LEU A 501 14.14 -6.24 30.42
C LEU A 501 13.79 -7.14 29.24
N ALA A 502 14.23 -6.78 28.04
CA ALA A 502 14.25 -7.65 26.88
C ALA A 502 15.67 -8.20 26.65
N LEU A 503 15.88 -9.48 26.94
CA LEU A 503 17.19 -10.12 26.87
C LEU A 503 17.35 -10.92 25.57
N TYR A 504 18.22 -10.41 24.70
CA TYR A 504 18.60 -11.00 23.41
C TYR A 504 19.82 -11.90 23.53
N ASN A 505 19.94 -12.82 22.58
CA ASN A 505 21.01 -13.81 22.51
C ASN A 505 21.22 -14.52 23.87
N PRO A 506 20.14 -14.99 24.54
CA PRO A 506 20.22 -15.41 25.93
C PRO A 506 21.02 -16.71 26.10
N GLY A 507 21.02 -17.59 25.10
CA GLY A 507 21.76 -18.84 25.13
C GLY A 507 22.15 -19.34 23.74
N SER A 508 23.07 -20.31 23.71
CA SER A 508 23.40 -21.09 22.51
C SER A 508 24.04 -22.42 22.89
N ARG A 509 24.34 -23.28 21.91
CA ARG A 509 25.00 -24.58 22.16
C ARG A 509 26.28 -24.49 23.01
N SER A 510 27.02 -23.39 22.93
CA SER A 510 28.26 -23.17 23.71
C SER A 510 28.12 -22.17 24.86
N ARG A 511 26.96 -21.51 25.00
CA ARG A 511 26.70 -20.47 26.01
C ARG A 511 25.46 -20.86 26.79
N THR A 512 25.65 -21.71 27.78
CA THR A 512 24.59 -22.39 28.53
C THR A 512 24.42 -21.87 29.96
N TRP A 513 25.38 -21.07 30.46
CA TRP A 513 25.40 -20.65 31.86
C TRP A 513 24.91 -19.21 32.08
N GLN A 514 24.93 -18.37 31.04
CA GLN A 514 24.62 -16.93 31.13
C GLN A 514 23.20 -16.66 31.61
N VAL A 515 22.22 -17.46 31.20
CA VAL A 515 20.82 -17.34 31.68
C VAL A 515 20.74 -17.60 33.19
N GLY A 516 21.43 -18.64 33.68
CA GLY A 516 21.48 -18.95 35.11
C GLY A 516 22.11 -17.81 35.91
N LYS A 517 23.22 -17.24 35.44
CA LYS A 517 23.85 -16.08 36.09
C LYS A 517 23.03 -14.80 35.98
N ALA A 518 22.35 -14.56 34.87
CA ALA A 518 21.42 -13.45 34.75
C ALA A 518 20.26 -13.59 35.76
N ARG A 519 19.71 -14.80 35.93
CA ARG A 519 18.69 -15.09 36.94
C ARG A 519 19.18 -14.79 38.36
N GLU A 520 20.38 -15.25 38.72
CA GLU A 520 21.01 -14.96 40.03
C GLU A 520 21.09 -13.44 40.27
N VAL A 521 21.64 -12.69 39.31
CA VAL A 521 21.79 -11.23 39.40
C VAL A 521 20.44 -10.53 39.52
N LEU A 522 19.44 -10.96 38.77
CA LEU A 522 18.12 -10.32 38.77
C LEU A 522 17.36 -10.58 40.08
N LEU A 523 17.53 -11.76 40.70
CA LEU A 523 16.95 -12.08 42.01
C LEU A 523 17.52 -11.22 43.16
N GLU A 524 18.65 -10.53 42.96
CA GLU A 524 19.15 -9.52 43.90
C GLU A 524 18.20 -8.30 43.99
N HIS A 525 17.38 -8.06 42.95
CA HIS A 525 16.55 -6.86 42.79
C HIS A 525 15.07 -7.12 42.47
N ARG A 526 14.69 -8.37 42.16
CA ARG A 526 13.37 -8.77 41.73
C ARG A 526 12.82 -9.86 42.64
N ALA A 527 11.51 -9.84 42.87
CA ALA A 527 10.84 -10.89 43.61
C ALA A 527 10.91 -12.22 42.84
N PRO A 528 11.01 -13.38 43.53
CA PRO A 528 11.06 -14.70 42.90
C PRO A 528 9.91 -15.00 41.91
N ASP A 529 8.74 -14.43 42.16
CA ASP A 529 7.50 -14.57 41.39
C ASP A 529 7.38 -13.57 40.22
N THR A 530 8.38 -12.71 40.01
CA THR A 530 8.40 -11.76 38.88
C THR A 530 8.17 -12.51 37.56
N PRO A 531 7.16 -12.10 36.75
CA PRO A 531 6.86 -12.79 35.50
C PRO A 531 8.01 -12.72 34.48
N VAL A 532 8.38 -13.87 33.92
CA VAL A 532 9.33 -14.02 32.82
C VAL A 532 8.64 -14.65 31.63
N VAL A 533 8.60 -13.92 30.51
CA VAL A 533 8.15 -14.46 29.23
C VAL A 533 9.33 -15.10 28.53
N VAL A 534 9.22 -16.41 28.26
CA VAL A 534 10.17 -17.17 27.45
C VAL A 534 9.55 -17.36 26.07
N ALA A 535 9.95 -16.50 25.13
CA ALA A 535 9.38 -16.45 23.79
C ALA A 535 10.35 -17.04 22.77
N ARG A 536 10.11 -18.28 22.36
CA ARG A 536 10.93 -19.00 21.38
C ARG A 536 10.29 -18.91 20.01
N ASP A 537 11.09 -18.55 19.02
CA ASP A 537 10.74 -18.61 17.59
C ASP A 537 9.46 -17.84 17.21
N VAL A 538 9.30 -16.64 17.78
CA VAL A 538 8.10 -15.81 17.57
C VAL A 538 7.84 -15.59 16.08
N GLY A 539 6.61 -15.89 15.67
CA GLY A 539 6.10 -15.78 14.31
C GLY A 539 6.45 -16.96 13.40
N GLY A 540 7.35 -17.86 13.80
CA GLY A 540 7.78 -19.01 13.01
C GLY A 540 6.99 -20.28 13.35
N ASP A 541 7.20 -21.34 12.58
CA ASP A 541 6.50 -22.62 12.76
C ASP A 541 6.78 -23.29 14.12
N GLY A 542 7.91 -22.95 14.75
CA GLY A 542 8.31 -23.43 16.07
C GLY A 542 7.91 -22.51 17.23
N GLU A 543 7.00 -21.54 17.02
CA GLU A 543 6.62 -20.55 18.03
C GLU A 543 6.14 -21.26 19.30
N ARG A 544 6.85 -21.02 20.41
CA ARG A 544 6.44 -21.45 21.75
C ARG A 544 6.67 -20.33 22.74
N ILE A 545 5.60 -19.91 23.41
CA ILE A 545 5.64 -18.82 24.37
C ILE A 545 5.03 -19.30 25.69
N ARG A 546 5.78 -19.11 26.77
CA ARG A 546 5.35 -19.43 28.13
C ARG A 546 5.72 -18.30 29.08
N THR A 547 4.96 -18.17 30.15
CA THR A 547 5.28 -17.26 31.25
C THR A 547 5.58 -18.10 32.48
N VAL A 548 6.73 -17.85 33.11
CA VAL A 548 7.17 -18.53 34.34
C VAL A 548 7.63 -17.52 35.39
N PRO A 549 7.60 -17.86 36.69
CA PRO A 549 8.30 -17.11 37.73
C PRO A 549 9.80 -16.98 37.45
N LEU A 550 10.42 -15.87 37.82
CA LEU A 550 11.87 -15.64 37.66
C LEU A 550 12.71 -16.73 38.33
N ALA A 551 12.33 -17.18 39.53
CA ALA A 551 13.02 -18.25 40.24
C ALA A 551 12.95 -19.60 39.51
N GLU A 552 11.92 -19.81 38.69
CA GLU A 552 11.67 -21.03 37.91
C GLU A 552 12.19 -20.94 36.47
N LEU A 553 12.88 -19.86 36.11
CA LEU A 553 13.50 -19.73 34.79
C LEU A 553 14.59 -20.79 34.62
N ASP A 554 14.27 -21.84 33.89
CA ASP A 554 15.16 -22.95 33.53
C ASP A 554 16.05 -22.59 32.32
N PRO A 555 17.39 -22.48 32.49
CA PRO A 555 18.34 -22.22 31.41
C PRO A 555 18.30 -23.24 30.27
N ASP A 556 17.97 -24.51 30.56
CA ASP A 556 18.02 -25.59 29.56
C ASP A 556 16.89 -25.48 28.52
N GLN A 557 15.88 -24.68 28.81
CA GLN A 557 14.76 -24.39 27.91
C GLN A 557 14.97 -23.12 27.06
N VAL A 558 16.18 -22.56 27.08
CA VAL A 558 16.54 -21.33 26.37
C VAL A 558 17.59 -21.63 25.30
N ASP A 559 17.29 -21.32 24.04
CA ASP A 559 18.22 -21.48 22.92
C ASP A 559 18.44 -20.15 22.16
N MET A 560 19.14 -20.22 21.03
CA MET A 560 19.47 -19.03 20.23
C MET A 560 18.27 -18.37 19.53
N ARG A 561 17.10 -19.04 19.50
CA ARG A 561 15.84 -18.51 18.95
C ARG A 561 14.90 -18.03 20.06
N THR A 562 15.36 -18.00 21.30
CA THR A 562 14.59 -17.53 22.46
C THR A 562 14.90 -16.07 22.74
N LEU A 563 13.86 -15.29 23.00
CA LEU A 563 13.92 -14.00 23.68
C LEU A 563 13.33 -14.15 25.08
N LEU A 564 13.95 -13.51 26.07
CA LEU A 564 13.39 -13.41 27.41
C LEU A 564 12.86 -11.99 27.66
N LEU A 565 11.62 -11.86 28.14
CA LEU A 565 11.12 -10.61 28.71
C LEU A 565 10.98 -10.77 30.22
N ILE A 566 11.77 -10.03 30.99
CA ILE A 566 11.73 -10.03 32.45
C ILE A 566 10.90 -8.84 32.91
N GLY A 567 9.83 -9.11 33.67
CA GLY A 567 9.01 -8.06 34.25
C GLY A 567 9.77 -7.13 35.20
N SER A 568 9.22 -5.92 35.36
CA SER A 568 9.50 -5.05 36.51
C SER A 568 8.77 -5.55 37.76
N SER A 569 9.02 -4.90 38.90
CA SER A 569 8.30 -5.13 40.16
C SER A 569 6.78 -4.95 40.03
N GLN A 570 6.33 -4.18 39.02
CA GLN A 570 4.92 -3.89 38.78
C GLN A 570 4.27 -4.82 37.76
N THR A 571 5.04 -5.68 37.09
CA THR A 571 4.52 -6.55 36.02
C THR A 571 3.55 -7.58 36.58
N ARG A 572 2.38 -7.70 35.95
CA ARG A 572 1.30 -8.59 36.40
C ARG A 572 0.90 -9.57 35.32
N THR A 573 0.34 -10.69 35.77
CA THR A 573 -0.28 -11.68 34.90
C THR A 573 -1.76 -11.84 35.21
N PHE A 574 -2.58 -12.09 34.20
CA PHE A 574 -3.96 -12.55 34.37
C PHE A 574 -4.32 -13.59 33.30
N ARG A 575 -5.42 -14.32 33.47
CA ARG A 575 -5.91 -15.26 32.46
C ARG A 575 -6.89 -14.57 31.52
N GLY A 576 -6.61 -14.62 30.22
CA GLY A 576 -7.52 -14.11 29.19
C GLY A 576 -8.77 -14.98 29.03
N ALA A 577 -9.73 -14.50 28.24
CA ALA A 577 -10.98 -15.23 27.94
C ALA A 577 -10.74 -16.59 27.25
N ASP A 578 -9.62 -16.71 26.53
CA ASP A 578 -9.13 -17.93 25.88
C ASP A 578 -8.31 -18.84 26.81
N GLY A 579 -8.21 -18.51 28.11
CA GLY A 579 -7.39 -19.23 29.10
C GLY A 579 -5.88 -18.96 29.00
N SER A 580 -5.43 -18.18 28.02
CA SER A 580 -4.02 -17.83 27.86
C SER A 580 -3.54 -16.92 29.00
N ALA A 581 -2.28 -17.08 29.40
CA ALA A 581 -1.66 -16.14 30.34
C ALA A 581 -1.34 -14.83 29.61
N ARG A 582 -1.90 -13.72 30.11
CA ARG A 582 -1.64 -12.38 29.62
C ARG A 582 -0.68 -11.68 30.55
N VAL A 583 0.34 -11.03 29.99
CA VAL A 583 1.37 -10.31 30.76
C VAL A 583 1.34 -8.84 30.39
N TRP A 584 1.36 -7.97 31.40
CA TRP A 584 1.36 -6.53 31.19
C TRP A 584 2.04 -5.79 32.35
N THR A 585 2.59 -4.63 32.03
CA THR A 585 3.15 -3.72 33.03
C THR A 585 2.21 -2.50 33.15
N PRO A 586 1.70 -2.18 34.35
CA PRO A 586 0.81 -1.05 34.54
C PRO A 586 1.43 0.28 34.12
N ARG A 587 0.60 1.18 33.55
CA ARG A 587 1.00 2.54 33.17
C ARG A 587 1.22 3.49 34.37
N ARG A 588 0.90 3.04 35.58
CA ARG A 588 0.98 3.85 36.81
C ARG A 588 1.71 3.04 37.86
N TYR A 589 2.67 3.66 38.53
CA TYR A 589 3.24 3.12 39.75
C TYR A 589 2.28 3.37 40.92
N PRO A 590 2.29 2.51 41.95
CA PRO A 590 1.63 2.81 43.22
C PRO A 590 2.12 4.17 43.75
N GLU A 591 1.21 4.97 44.29
CA GLU A 591 1.60 6.15 45.06
C GLU A 591 2.45 5.67 46.25
N VAL A 592 3.65 6.24 46.40
CA VAL A 592 4.64 5.88 47.43
C VAL A 592 4.25 6.45 48.78
#